data_AF-G4HKX5-F1
#
_entry.id   AF-G4HKX5-F1
#
_cell.length_a   1.000
_cell.length_b   1.000
_cell.length_c   1.000
_cell.angle_alpha   90.00
_cell.angle_beta   90.00
_cell.angle_gamma   90.00
#
_symmetry.space_group_name_H-M   'P 1'
#
loop_
_entity.id
_entity.type
_entity.pdbx_description
1 polymer ?
#
loop_
_entity_poly.entity_id
_entity_poly.type
_entity_poly.pdbx_seq_one_letter_code
_entity_poly.pdbx_strand_id
1 'polypeptide(L)'
;MSIWLWVLIGVVVLFMVLVLVVGWIASKFDGNMGIESRRDEHGNIILLDTPAMRESAALAYDGSIEMEKRGHIKSNGQSWNEVWLRTIASVRKNTENPEWYVRYIIEKRREAGLPELEGLDEPNEPK
;
A
#
# COMPACT_ATOMS: atom_id res chain seq x y z
N MET A 1 1.76 57.22 7.58
CA MET A 1 2.15 55.79 7.63
C MET A 1 2.68 55.41 6.26
N SER A 2 3.94 54.95 6.17
CA SER A 2 4.59 54.73 4.88
C SER A 2 4.01 53.49 4.18
N ILE A 3 3.91 53.53 2.85
CA ILE A 3 3.43 52.43 1.99
C ILE A 3 4.22 51.13 2.26
N TRP A 4 5.48 51.25 2.65
CA TRP A 4 6.35 50.13 3.05
C TRP A 4 5.82 49.33 4.25
N LEU A 5 5.16 49.97 5.23
CA LEU A 5 4.54 49.26 6.36
C LEU A 5 3.38 48.37 5.91
N TRP A 6 2.57 48.83 4.95
CA TRP A 6 1.44 48.06 4.42
C TRP A 6 1.89 46.85 3.58
N VAL A 7 2.97 47.00 2.81
CA VAL A 7 3.58 45.89 2.07
C VAL A 7 4.11 44.83 3.03
N LEU A 8 4.80 45.25 4.10
CA LEU A 8 5.36 44.34 5.10
C LEU A 8 4.26 43.58 5.87
N ILE A 9 3.19 44.27 6.25
CA ILE A 9 2.01 43.65 6.88
C ILE A 9 1.35 42.64 5.93
N GLY A 10 1.20 42.99 4.65
CA GLY A 10 0.63 42.09 3.64
C GLY A 10 1.42 40.79 3.48
N VAL A 11 2.75 40.86 3.46
CA VAL A 11 3.63 39.68 3.37
C VAL A 11 3.52 38.80 4.62
N VAL A 12 3.48 39.40 5.81
CA VAL A 12 3.34 38.65 7.07
C VAL A 12 2.00 37.93 7.14
N VAL A 13 0.90 38.58 6.75
CA VAL A 13 -0.44 37.98 6.73
C VAL A 13 -0.49 36.83 5.72
N LEU A 14 0.07 37.01 4.53
CA LEU A 14 0.14 35.96 3.51
C LEU A 14 0.91 34.73 4.02
N PHE A 15 2.05 34.95 4.68
CA PHE A 15 2.85 33.87 5.25
C PHE A 15 2.11 33.15 6.37
N MET A 16 1.38 33.88 7.22
CA MET A 16 0.60 33.29 8.31
C MET A 16 -0.56 32.44 7.77
N VAL A 17 -1.25 32.91 6.72
CA VAL A 17 -2.29 32.13 6.03
C VAL A 17 -1.70 30.87 5.40
N LEU A 18 -0.52 30.97 4.77
CA LEU A 18 0.16 29.82 4.18
C LEU A 18 0.49 28.76 5.23
N VAL A 19 1.02 29.17 6.39
CA VAL A 19 1.33 28.26 7.50
C VAL A 19 0.06 27.59 8.05
N LEU A 20 -1.04 28.33 8.16
CA LEU A 20 -2.33 27.77 8.61
C LEU A 20 -2.90 26.78 7.59
N VAL A 21 -2.80 27.06 6.29
CA VAL A 21 -3.28 26.15 5.23
C VAL A 21 -2.41 24.89 5.18
N VAL A 22 -1.08 25.02 5.26
CA VAL A 22 -0.17 23.86 5.29
C VAL A 22 -0.39 23.02 6.54
N GLY A 23 -0.57 23.65 7.70
CA GLY A 23 -0.91 22.96 8.95
C GLY A 23 -2.26 22.23 8.88
N TRP A 24 -3.25 22.84 8.24
CA TRP A 24 -4.56 22.21 8.03
C TRP A 24 -4.49 21.01 7.08
N ILE A 25 -3.76 21.13 5.96
CA ILE A 25 -3.52 20.01 5.04
C ILE A 25 -2.76 18.89 5.75
N ALA A 26 -1.70 19.21 6.49
CA ALA A 26 -0.95 18.22 7.27
C ALA A 26 -1.81 17.51 8.32
N SER A 27 -2.72 18.22 9.00
CA SER A 27 -3.65 17.62 9.96
C SER A 27 -4.69 16.68 9.33
N LYS A 28 -5.00 16.84 8.04
CA LYS A 28 -5.83 15.88 7.28
C LYS A 28 -5.04 14.63 6.88
N PHE A 29 -3.72 14.66 6.99
CA PHE A 29 -2.81 13.55 6.81
C PHE A 29 -2.37 12.92 8.15
N ASP A 30 -3.13 13.10 9.24
CA ASP A 30 -2.99 12.25 10.43
C ASP A 30 -3.46 10.84 10.08
N GLY A 31 -2.48 10.07 9.59
CA GLY A 31 -2.63 8.72 9.09
C GLY A 31 -2.87 7.74 10.21
N ASN A 32 -4.11 7.62 10.65
CA ASN A 32 -4.66 6.27 10.72
C ASN A 32 -4.90 5.85 9.27
N MET A 33 -3.83 5.52 8.53
CA MET A 33 -3.98 4.74 7.29
C MET A 33 -4.87 3.58 7.71
N GLY A 34 -6.01 3.36 7.05
CA GLY A 34 -7.07 2.43 7.47
C GLY A 34 -6.66 0.94 7.48
N ILE A 35 -5.44 0.66 7.93
CA ILE A 35 -4.81 -0.62 8.15
C ILE A 35 -5.25 -1.09 9.53
N GLU A 36 -6.37 -1.80 9.53
CA GLU A 36 -6.89 -2.44 10.72
C GLU A 36 -5.97 -3.63 11.07
N SER A 37 -5.37 -3.59 12.25
CA SER A 37 -4.42 -4.62 12.71
C SER A 37 -4.55 -4.87 14.21
N ARG A 38 -4.18 -6.08 14.63
CA ARG A 38 -4.06 -6.49 16.04
C ARG A 38 -2.68 -7.07 16.31
N ARG A 39 -2.28 -7.09 17.59
CA ARG A 39 -1.09 -7.86 18.01
C ARG A 39 -1.52 -9.25 18.45
N ASP A 40 -0.73 -10.27 18.09
CA ASP A 40 -0.89 -11.62 18.61
C ASP A 40 -0.25 -11.77 20.01
N GLU A 41 -0.34 -12.97 20.58
CA GLU A 41 0.20 -13.30 21.92
C GLU A 41 1.73 -13.17 22.00
N HIS A 42 2.43 -13.19 20.87
CA HIS A 42 3.88 -13.04 20.77
C HIS A 42 4.29 -11.60 20.41
N GLY A 43 3.33 -10.69 20.27
CA GLY A 43 3.55 -9.28 19.93
C GLY A 43 3.69 -9.00 18.43
N ASN A 44 3.48 -9.98 17.55
CA ASN A 44 3.49 -9.80 16.10
C ASN A 44 2.26 -9.03 15.65
N ILE A 45 2.40 -8.21 14.61
CA ILE A 45 1.29 -7.47 14.02
C ILE A 45 0.58 -8.36 12.99
N ILE A 46 -0.72 -8.56 13.17
CA ILE A 46 -1.62 -9.29 12.28
C ILE A 46 -2.64 -8.32 11.70
N LEU A 47 -2.73 -8.26 10.39
CA LEU A 47 -3.74 -7.52 9.65
C LEU A 47 -5.10 -8.19 9.82
N LEU A 48 -6.08 -7.39 10.20
CA LEU A 48 -7.46 -7.84 10.36
C LEU A 48 -8.12 -8.05 9.01
N ASP A 49 -8.96 -9.08 8.93
CA ASP A 49 -9.69 -9.41 7.72
C ASP A 49 -11.02 -8.64 7.65
N THR A 50 -10.95 -7.35 7.32
CA THR A 50 -12.14 -6.49 7.15
C THR A 50 -12.46 -6.24 5.67
N PRO A 51 -13.72 -5.94 5.31
CA PRO A 51 -14.07 -5.61 3.92
C PRO A 51 -13.23 -4.48 3.33
N ALA A 52 -12.94 -3.44 4.12
CA ALA A 52 -12.10 -2.32 3.69
C ALA A 52 -10.64 -2.75 3.41
N MET A 53 -10.10 -3.64 4.26
CA MET A 53 -8.76 -4.21 4.06
C MET A 53 -8.69 -5.06 2.78
N ARG A 54 -9.72 -5.86 2.53
CA ARG A 54 -9.85 -6.66 1.30
C ARG A 54 -9.93 -5.79 0.05
N GLU A 55 -10.75 -4.74 0.08
CA GLU A 55 -10.90 -3.80 -1.04
C GLU A 55 -9.58 -3.08 -1.36
N SER A 56 -8.90 -2.57 -0.33
CA SER A 56 -7.59 -1.94 -0.48
C SER A 56 -6.54 -2.89 -1.06
N ALA A 57 -6.49 -4.13 -0.56
CA ALA A 57 -5.58 -5.15 -1.07
C ALA A 57 -5.91 -5.53 -2.52
N ALA A 58 -7.18 -5.70 -2.86
CA ALA A 58 -7.64 -6.00 -4.21
C ALA A 58 -7.18 -4.91 -5.20
N LEU A 59 -7.38 -3.63 -4.87
CA LEU A 59 -6.92 -2.50 -5.70
C LEU A 59 -5.40 -2.53 -5.93
N ALA A 60 -4.62 -2.83 -4.88
CA ALA A 60 -3.16 -2.90 -4.98
C ALA A 60 -2.70 -4.11 -5.85
N TYR A 61 -3.36 -5.26 -5.70
CA TYR A 61 -3.07 -6.44 -6.50
C TYR A 61 -3.45 -6.23 -7.96
N ASP A 62 -4.64 -5.70 -8.24
CA ASP A 62 -5.10 -5.41 -9.60
C ASP A 62 -4.14 -4.47 -10.32
N GLY A 63 -3.66 -3.42 -9.65
CA GLY A 63 -2.64 -2.52 -10.20
C GLY A 63 -1.32 -3.24 -10.52
N SER A 64 -0.91 -4.17 -9.66
CA SER A 64 0.30 -4.98 -9.86
C SER A 64 0.16 -5.98 -11.01
N ILE A 65 -1.00 -6.64 -11.13
CA ILE A 65 -1.35 -7.55 -12.23
C ILE A 65 -1.37 -6.79 -13.56
N GLU A 66 -1.95 -5.58 -13.59
CA GLU A 66 -1.96 -4.74 -14.78
C GLU A 66 -0.55 -4.33 -15.22
N MET A 67 0.36 -4.08 -14.27
CA MET A 67 1.77 -3.83 -14.59
C MET A 67 2.45 -5.08 -15.17
N GLU A 68 2.24 -6.26 -14.57
CA GLU A 68 2.76 -7.53 -15.10
C GLU A 68 2.27 -7.79 -16.52
N LYS A 69 0.96 -7.64 -16.74
CA LYS A 69 0.30 -7.85 -18.03
C LYS A 69 0.85 -6.95 -19.13
N ARG A 70 1.25 -5.73 -18.79
CA ARG A 70 1.91 -4.79 -19.73
C ARG A 70 3.38 -5.12 -19.99
N GLY A 71 3.91 -6.19 -19.39
CA GLY A 71 5.30 -6.58 -19.49
C GLY A 71 6.24 -5.65 -18.73
N HIS A 72 5.76 -4.93 -17.71
CA HIS A 72 6.60 -4.02 -16.93
C HIS A 72 7.73 -4.80 -16.25
N ILE A 73 8.97 -4.36 -16.46
CA ILE A 73 10.15 -4.94 -15.80
C ILE A 73 10.46 -4.11 -14.57
N LYS A 74 10.58 -4.76 -13.41
CA LYS A 74 10.92 -4.07 -12.17
C LYS A 74 12.35 -3.53 -12.20
N SER A 75 12.55 -2.35 -11.63
CA SER A 75 13.85 -1.66 -11.58
C SER A 75 14.95 -2.44 -10.86
N ASN A 76 14.57 -3.32 -9.93
CA ASN A 76 15.50 -4.16 -9.17
C ASN A 76 15.80 -5.52 -9.85
N GLY A 77 15.30 -5.74 -11.07
CA GLY A 77 15.52 -6.99 -11.83
C GLY A 77 14.73 -8.20 -11.34
N GLN A 78 13.86 -8.05 -10.33
CA GLN A 78 13.06 -9.17 -9.82
C GLN A 78 11.98 -9.62 -10.80
N SER A 79 11.80 -10.94 -10.91
CA SER A 79 10.71 -11.51 -11.70
C SER A 79 9.35 -11.25 -11.04
N TRP A 80 8.28 -11.24 -11.83
CA TRP A 80 6.93 -11.16 -11.27
C TRP A 80 6.60 -12.38 -10.41
N ASN A 81 7.04 -13.58 -10.81
CA ASN A 81 6.85 -14.81 -10.02
C ASN A 81 7.40 -14.65 -8.59
N GLU A 82 8.66 -14.21 -8.44
CA GLU A 82 9.29 -13.98 -7.13
C GLU A 82 8.53 -12.95 -6.27
N VAL A 83 8.03 -11.89 -6.90
CA VAL A 83 7.30 -10.82 -6.21
C VAL A 83 6.00 -11.38 -5.65
N TRP A 84 5.27 -12.13 -6.45
CA TRP A 84 4.01 -12.74 -6.03
C TRP A 84 4.20 -13.80 -4.96
N LEU A 85 5.21 -14.67 -5.08
CA LEU A 85 5.55 -15.63 -4.03
C LEU A 85 5.86 -14.94 -2.70
N ARG A 86 6.62 -13.84 -2.73
CA ARG A 86 6.93 -13.05 -1.53
C ARG A 86 5.68 -12.38 -0.95
N THR A 87 4.83 -11.83 -1.79
CA THR A 87 3.55 -11.24 -1.39
C THR A 87 2.68 -12.28 -0.70
N ILE A 88 2.52 -13.46 -1.30
CA ILE A 88 1.72 -14.55 -0.76
C ILE A 88 2.30 -15.06 0.57
N ALA A 89 3.62 -15.20 0.66
CA ALA A 89 4.28 -15.58 1.91
C ALA A 89 4.04 -14.54 3.03
N SER A 90 4.14 -13.25 2.71
CA SER A 90 3.85 -12.16 3.65
C SER A 90 2.38 -12.16 4.09
N VAL A 91 1.46 -12.35 3.16
CA VAL A 91 0.02 -12.45 3.43
C VAL A 91 -0.27 -13.61 4.38
N ARG A 92 0.26 -14.82 4.08
CA ARG A 92 0.12 -16.02 4.92
C ARG A 92 0.65 -15.81 6.34
N LYS A 93 1.71 -15.02 6.50
CA LYS A 93 2.33 -14.76 7.80
C LYS A 93 1.60 -13.70 8.61
N ASN A 94 1.11 -12.65 7.97
CA ASN A 94 0.73 -11.40 8.65
C ASN A 94 -0.76 -11.08 8.56
N THR A 95 -1.62 -11.99 8.09
CA THR A 95 -3.05 -11.71 7.88
C THR A 95 -3.91 -12.76 8.57
N GLU A 96 -5.04 -12.36 9.13
CA GLU A 96 -5.95 -13.26 9.85
C GLU A 96 -6.58 -14.33 8.94
N ASN A 97 -6.93 -13.98 7.70
CA ASN A 97 -7.52 -14.90 6.72
C ASN A 97 -6.75 -14.82 5.39
N PRO A 98 -5.56 -15.43 5.31
CA PRO A 98 -4.70 -15.29 4.15
C PRO A 98 -5.28 -15.93 2.88
N GLU A 99 -6.08 -16.98 3.02
CA GLU A 99 -6.60 -17.77 1.89
C GLU A 99 -7.53 -16.98 0.96
N TRP A 100 -8.23 -15.97 1.49
CA TRP A 100 -9.02 -15.08 0.64
C TRP A 100 -8.10 -14.31 -0.33
N TYR A 101 -7.04 -13.70 0.19
CA TYR A 101 -6.11 -12.86 -0.57
C TYR A 101 -5.29 -13.69 -1.57
N VAL A 102 -4.81 -14.87 -1.16
CA VAL A 102 -4.05 -15.76 -2.03
C VAL A 102 -4.89 -16.20 -3.22
N ARG A 103 -6.13 -16.64 -2.97
CA ARG A 103 -7.07 -17.02 -4.03
C ARG A 103 -7.41 -15.84 -4.94
N TYR A 104 -7.64 -14.65 -4.38
CA TYR A 104 -7.89 -13.45 -5.18
C TYR A 104 -6.76 -13.18 -6.18
N ILE A 105 -5.50 -13.24 -5.73
CA ILE A 105 -4.33 -13.06 -6.59
C ILE A 105 -4.31 -14.11 -7.72
N ILE A 106 -4.51 -15.39 -7.39
CA ILE A 106 -4.48 -16.49 -8.37
C ILE A 106 -5.60 -16.34 -9.40
N GLU A 107 -6.83 -16.14 -8.96
CA GLU A 107 -8.01 -16.00 -9.83
C GLU A 107 -7.87 -14.80 -10.75
N LYS A 108 -7.47 -13.63 -10.23
CA LYS A 108 -7.30 -12.43 -11.04
C LYS A 108 -6.17 -12.53 -12.05
N ARG A 109 -5.07 -13.20 -11.69
CA ARG A 109 -3.99 -13.49 -12.64
C ARG A 109 -4.43 -14.42 -13.76
N ARG A 110 -5.20 -15.46 -13.44
CA ARG A 110 -5.78 -16.37 -14.43
C ARG A 110 -6.75 -15.64 -15.35
N GLU A 111 -7.63 -14.80 -14.81
CA GLU A 111 -8.53 -13.95 -15.61
C GLU A 111 -7.77 -13.00 -16.54
N ALA A 112 -6.61 -12.50 -16.11
CA ALA A 112 -5.73 -11.66 -16.92
C ALA A 112 -4.93 -12.44 -17.99
N GLY A 113 -5.03 -13.77 -18.03
CA GLY A 113 -4.26 -14.64 -18.94
C GLY A 113 -2.78 -14.71 -18.62
N LEU A 114 -2.39 -14.40 -17.38
CA LEU A 114 -1.01 -14.46 -16.92
C LEU A 114 -0.59 -15.91 -16.61
N PRO A 115 0.71 -16.23 -16.70
CA PRO A 115 1.22 -17.54 -16.28
C PRO A 115 0.88 -17.84 -14.82
N GLU A 116 0.59 -19.12 -14.56
CA GLU A 116 0.40 -19.66 -13.21
C GLU A 116 1.69 -19.52 -12.39
N LEU A 117 1.55 -19.46 -11.08
CA LEU A 117 2.66 -19.29 -10.15
C LEU A 117 3.47 -20.58 -10.00
N GLU A 118 4.77 -20.52 -10.28
CA GLU A 118 5.69 -21.63 -10.05
C GLU A 118 6.22 -21.56 -8.61
N GLY A 119 6.17 -22.68 -7.88
CA GLY A 119 6.70 -22.79 -6.51
C GLY A 119 5.74 -22.35 -5.39
N LEU A 120 4.43 -22.21 -5.68
CA LEU A 120 3.43 -21.74 -4.70
C LEU A 120 3.27 -22.65 -3.46
N ASP A 121 3.49 -23.95 -3.65
CA ASP A 121 3.37 -24.98 -2.62
C ASP A 121 4.71 -25.31 -1.95
N GLU A 122 5.81 -24.75 -2.44
CA GLU A 122 7.12 -24.93 -1.83
C GLU A 122 7.27 -23.97 -0.64
N PRO A 123 7.78 -24.45 0.51
CA PRO A 123 8.10 -23.56 1.61
C PRO A 123 9.17 -22.57 1.14
N ASN A 124 8.85 -21.28 1.15
CA ASN A 124 9.82 -20.22 0.88
C ASN A 124 10.92 -20.28 1.95
N GLU A 125 12.02 -20.99 1.67
CA GLU A 125 13.24 -20.89 2.46
C GLU A 125 13.81 -19.48 2.27
N PRO A 126 13.98 -18.70 3.36
CA PRO A 126 14.67 -17.42 3.25
C PRO A 126 16.11 -17.68 2.82
N LYS A 127 16.49 -17.16 1.64
CA LYS A 127 17.89 -17.06 1.21
C LYS A 127 18.63 -15.99 1.99
#